data_AF-A0A7X8YDR2-F1
#
_entry.id   AF-A0A7X8YDR2-F1
#
_cell.length_a   1.000
_cell.length_b   1.000
_cell.length_c   1.000
_cell.angle_alpha   90.00
_cell.angle_beta   90.00
_cell.angle_gamma   90.00
#
_symmetry.space_group_name_H-M   'P 1'
#
loop_
_entity.id
_entity.type
_entity.pdbx_description
1 polymer ?
#
loop_
_entity_poly.entity_id
_entity_poly.type
_entity_poly.pdbx_seq_one_letter_code
_entity_poly.pdbx_strand_id
1 'polypeptide(L)'
;MRSCSYTRVELAPGESKRVTFEVNADRFSFTGLDYTRIVEPGLIDLWIGPSAGDLPLGAEVTLTGQLRRIPGSRVMTTPARVS
;
A
#
# COMPACT_ATOMS: atom_id res chain seq x y z
N MET A 1 11.57 2.89 -2.62
CA MET A 1 10.41 2.19 -2.02
C MET A 1 9.80 3.04 -0.92
N ARG A 2 8.46 3.08 -0.77
CA ARG A 2 7.78 3.80 0.32
C ARG A 2 6.91 2.82 1.11
N SER A 3 7.04 2.80 2.43
CA SER A 3 6.11 2.03 3.28
C SER A 3 4.72 2.68 3.28
N CYS A 4 3.68 1.86 3.26
CA CYS A 4 2.30 2.31 3.32
C CYS A 4 1.60 2.07 4.65
N SER A 5 1.98 1.01 5.38
CA SER A 5 1.40 0.68 6.68
C SER A 5 2.30 -0.31 7.42
N TYR A 6 2.00 -0.54 8.69
CA TYR A 6 2.53 -1.64 9.49
C TYR A 6 1.52 -1.98 10.60
N THR A 7 1.62 -3.19 11.16
CA THR A 7 0.89 -3.55 12.38
C THR A 7 1.74 -4.49 13.22
N ARG A 8 1.62 -4.41 14.54
CA ARG A 8 2.25 -5.36 15.47
C ARG A 8 1.25 -6.47 15.76
N VAL A 9 1.75 -7.71 15.79
CA VAL A 9 0.93 -8.89 16.08
C VAL A 9 1.64 -9.70 17.15
N GLU A 10 0.99 -9.86 18.29
CA GLU A 10 1.44 -10.77 19.34
C GLU A 10 1.03 -12.20 18.97
N LEU A 11 1.99 -13.12 19.01
CA LEU A 11 1.84 -14.53 18.68
C LEU A 11 2.48 -15.40 19.77
N ALA A 12 1.77 -16.41 20.23
CA ALA A 12 2.36 -17.49 21.04
C ALA A 12 3.27 -18.38 20.16
N PRO A 13 4.16 -19.19 20.77
CA PRO A 13 4.96 -20.15 20.02
C PRO A 13 4.09 -21.07 19.14
N GLY A 14 4.37 -21.11 17.84
CA GLY A 14 3.61 -21.89 16.86
C GLY A 14 2.28 -21.26 16.41
N GLU A 15 1.86 -20.13 16.97
CA GLU A 15 0.66 -19.41 16.54
C GLU A 15 0.90 -18.70 15.20
N SER A 16 -0.16 -18.58 14.40
CA SER A 16 -0.17 -17.77 13.18
C SER A 16 -1.47 -16.97 13.12
N LYS A 17 -1.39 -15.73 12.66
CA LYS A 17 -2.54 -14.85 12.42
C LYS A 17 -2.51 -14.30 11.01
N ARG A 18 -3.68 -14.02 10.46
CA ARG A 18 -3.81 -13.33 9.18
C ARG A 18 -3.89 -11.84 9.42
N VAL A 19 -3.03 -11.09 8.73
CA VAL A 19 -3.11 -9.63 8.67
C VAL A 19 -3.68 -9.22 7.33
N THR A 20 -4.70 -8.36 7.34
CA THR A 20 -5.30 -7.75 6.15
C THR A 20 -5.08 -6.25 6.19
N PHE A 21 -4.52 -5.68 5.12
CA PHE A 21 -4.36 -4.24 4.94
C PHE A 21 -5.33 -3.72 3.89
N GLU A 22 -6.06 -2.65 4.20
CA GLU A 22 -6.93 -1.96 3.25
C GLU A 22 -6.15 -0.80 2.60
N VAL A 23 -5.70 -0.99 1.36
CA VAL A 23 -4.84 -0.03 0.64
C VAL A 23 -5.66 0.78 -0.36
N ASN A 24 -5.86 2.07 -0.08
CA ASN A 24 -6.51 2.97 -1.03
C ASN A 24 -5.57 3.34 -2.19
N ALA A 25 -6.10 3.46 -3.41
CA ALA A 25 -5.31 3.83 -4.60
C ALA A 25 -4.58 5.18 -4.47
N ASP A 26 -5.05 6.09 -3.60
CA ASP A 26 -4.37 7.34 -3.27
C ASP A 26 -2.95 7.13 -2.70
N ARG A 27 -2.64 5.94 -2.15
CA ARG A 27 -1.29 5.52 -1.72
C ARG A 27 -0.28 5.55 -2.88
N PHE A 28 -0.74 5.34 -4.11
CA PHE A 28 0.08 5.30 -5.33
C PHE A 28 0.06 6.62 -6.09
N SER A 29 -0.53 7.67 -5.50
CA SER A 29 -0.58 8.98 -6.13
C SER A 29 0.79 9.67 -6.16
N PHE A 30 1.07 10.38 -7.25
CA PHE A 30 2.29 11.18 -7.42
C PHE A 30 1.98 12.49 -8.15
N THR A 31 2.88 13.48 -8.04
CA THR A 31 2.71 14.76 -8.73
C THR A 31 3.14 14.59 -10.19
N GLY A 32 2.20 14.78 -11.11
CA GLY A 32 2.43 14.70 -12.56
C GLY A 32 3.17 15.93 -13.10
N LEU A 33 3.42 15.91 -14.41
CA LEU A 33 4.17 16.97 -15.11
C LEU A 33 3.43 18.32 -15.15
N ASP A 34 2.10 18.31 -15.05
CA ASP A 34 1.25 19.50 -14.94
C ASP A 34 1.16 20.03 -13.50
N TYR A 35 2.05 19.57 -12.61
CA TYR A 35 2.07 19.85 -11.18
C TYR A 35 0.80 19.45 -10.42
N THR A 36 -0.08 18.65 -11.03
CA THR A 36 -1.28 18.12 -10.38
C THR A 36 -0.99 16.74 -9.78
N ARG A 37 -1.54 16.47 -8.59
CA ARG A 37 -1.50 15.13 -8.00
C ARG A 37 -2.43 14.19 -8.75
N ILE A 38 -1.91 13.06 -9.20
CA ILE A 38 -2.68 12.08 -9.97
C ILE A 38 -2.47 10.66 -9.43
N VAL A 39 -3.41 9.78 -9.77
CA VAL A 39 -3.26 8.32 -9.74
C VAL A 39 -3.42 7.84 -11.16
N GLU A 40 -2.42 7.12 -11.67
CA GLU A 40 -2.43 6.54 -13.00
C GLU A 40 -2.69 5.02 -12.89
N PRO A 41 -3.42 4.43 -13.85
CA PRO A 41 -3.47 2.98 -13.97
C PRO A 41 -2.09 2.44 -14.35
N GLY A 42 -1.75 1.24 -13.88
CA GLY A 42 -0.44 0.65 -14.12
C GLY A 42 -0.11 -0.49 -13.15
N LEU A 43 1.09 -1.06 -13.32
CA LEU A 43 1.61 -2.07 -12.43
C LEU A 43 2.12 -1.46 -11.13
N ILE A 44 1.81 -2.12 -10.03
CA ILE A 44 2.22 -1.75 -8.68
C ILE A 44 2.87 -2.96 -8.02
N ASP A 45 4.12 -2.79 -7.61
CA ASP A 45 4.82 -3.76 -6.78
C ASP A 45 4.52 -3.51 -5.31
N LEU A 46 4.01 -4.55 -4.64
CA LEU A 46 3.78 -4.58 -3.20
C LEU A 46 4.81 -5.49 -2.55
N TRP A 47 5.40 -5.00 -1.47
CA TRP A 47 6.39 -5.72 -0.68
C TRP A 47 5.98 -5.73 0.78
N ILE A 48 6.17 -6.88 1.44
CA ILE A 48 5.90 -7.07 2.86
C ILE A 48 7.12 -7.73 3.50
N GLY A 49 7.52 -7.19 4.65
CA GLY A 49 8.62 -7.73 5.43
C GLY A 49 8.77 -7.04 6.78
N PRO A 50 9.65 -7.55 7.64
CA PRO A 50 9.90 -6.98 8.96
C PRO A 50 10.63 -5.63 8.90
N SER A 51 11.31 -5.33 7.78
CA SER A 51 12.00 -4.05 7.57
C SER A 51 12.08 -3.67 6.09
N ALA A 52 12.42 -2.43 5.77
CA ALA A 52 12.62 -2.02 4.38
C ALA A 52 13.84 -2.68 3.70
N GLY A 53 14.75 -3.28 4.49
CA GLY A 53 15.92 -4.01 3.98
C GLY A 53 15.71 -5.53 3.87
N ASP A 54 14.56 -6.04 4.32
CA ASP A 54 14.22 -7.47 4.31
C ASP A 54 12.75 -7.63 3.94
N LEU A 55 12.49 -8.09 2.71
CA LEU A 55 11.17 -8.12 2.06
C LEU A 55 10.89 -9.51 1.47
N PRO A 56 10.62 -10.52 2.32
CA PRO A 56 10.45 -11.90 1.87
C PRO A 56 9.18 -12.14 1.05
N LEU A 57 8.21 -11.22 1.09
CA LEU A 57 6.95 -11.33 0.36
C LEU A 57 6.83 -10.20 -0.67
N GLY A 58 6.54 -10.58 -1.90
CA GLY A 58 6.27 -9.68 -3.01
C GLY A 58 4.99 -10.06 -3.75
N ALA A 59 4.28 -9.07 -4.26
CA ALA A 59 3.14 -9.27 -5.15
C ALA A 59 3.07 -8.12 -6.17
N GLU A 60 2.75 -8.45 -7.42
CA GLU A 60 2.44 -7.45 -8.44
C GLU A 60 0.92 -7.36 -8.57
N VAL A 61 0.40 -6.13 -8.63
CA VAL A 61 -1.02 -5.86 -8.88
C VAL A 61 -1.18 -4.83 -9.98
N THR A 62 -2.17 -5.01 -10.85
CA THR A 62 -2.52 -3.99 -11.85
C THR A 62 -3.60 -3.07 -11.30
N LEU A 63 -3.27 -1.80 -11.12
CA LEU A 63 -4.25 -0.75 -10.86
C LEU A 63 -4.93 -0.37 -12.19
N THR A 64 -6.24 -0.54 -12.24
CA THR A 64 -7.04 -0.30 -13.46
C THR A 64 -7.91 0.94 -13.33
N GLY A 65 -8.53 1.36 -14.44
CA GLY A 65 -9.38 2.55 -14.51
C GLY A 65 -8.74 3.68 -15.30
N GLN A 66 -9.39 4.85 -15.27
CA GLN A 66 -8.87 6.07 -15.90
C GLN A 66 -7.91 6.81 -14.96
N LEU A 67 -7.01 7.61 -15.53
CA LEU A 67 -6.20 8.55 -14.77
C LEU A 67 -7.12 9.45 -13.93
N ARG A 68 -6.86 9.50 -12.62
CA ARG A 68 -7.65 10.31 -11.68
C ARG A 68 -6.80 11.43 -11.09
N ARG A 69 -7.22 12.67 -11.32
CA ARG A 69 -6.68 13.86 -10.64
C ARG A 69 -7.20 13.93 -9.20
N ILE A 70 -6.34 14.35 -8.27
CA ILE A 70 -6.66 14.54 -6.86
C ILE A 70 -6.43 16.02 -6.51
N PRO A 71 -7.46 16.87 -6.64
CA PRO A 71 -7.35 18.30 -6.34
C PRO A 71 -7.37 18.63 -4.83
N GLY A 72 -7.46 17.63 -3.96
CA GLY A 72 -7.67 17.81 -2.52
C GLY A 72 -6.94 16.82 -1.62
N SER A 73 -7.56 16.49 -0.49
CA SER A 73 -7.00 15.55 0.48
C SER A 73 -6.92 14.13 -0.10
N ARG A 74 -5.90 13.40 0.35
CA ARG A 74 -5.66 12.00 -0.01
C ARG A 74 -6.12 11.10 1.11
N VAL A 75 -6.67 9.94 0.76
CA VAL A 75 -6.86 8.85 1.73
C VAL A 75 -5.52 8.15 1.92
N MET A 76 -4.80 8.57 2.96
CA MET A 76 -3.46 8.03 3.28
C MET A 76 -3.47 6.96 4.36
N THR A 77 -4.60 6.78 5.03
CA THR A 77 -4.79 5.68 5.98
C THR A 77 -4.75 4.34 5.26
N THR A 78 -4.20 3.34 5.94
CA THR A 78 -4.15 1.96 5.44
C THR A 78 -4.46 1.06 6.63
N PRO A 79 -5.76 0.95 7.00
CA PRO A 79 -6.20 0.16 8.14
C PRO A 79 -5.68 -1.27 8.06
N ALA A 80 -5.28 -1.80 9.21
CA ALA A 80 -4.87 -3.19 9.35
C ALA A 80 -5.86 -3.93 10.26
N ARG A 81 -6.23 -5.14 9.88
CA ARG A 81 -7.04 -6.05 10.70
C ARG A 81 -6.27 -7.34 10.90
N VAL A 82 -6.35 -7.89 12.11
CA VAL A 82 -5.71 -9.15 12.48
C VAL A 82 -6.80 -10.14 12.86
N SER A 83 -6.74 -11.35 12.33
CA SER A 83 -7.69 -12.44 12.57
C SER A 83 -6.98 -13.77 12.78
#